data_AF-A0A965ZU18-F1
#
_entry.id   AF-A0A965ZU18-F1
#
_cell.length_a   1.000
_cell.length_b   1.000
_cell.length_c   1.000
_cell.angle_alpha   90.00
_cell.angle_beta   90.00
_cell.angle_gamma   90.00
#
_symmetry.space_group_name_H-M   'P 1'
#
loop_
_entity.id
_entity.type
_entity.pdbx_description
1 polymer ?
#
loop_
_entity_poly.entity_id
_entity_poly.type
_entity_poly.pdbx_seq_one_letter_code
_entity_poly.pdbx_strand_id
1 'polypeptide(L)'
;STANTELWEPKTWPKDVKGVGFTEAPRGALGHWVHIVDTRIENYQAVVPTTWNAGPRDVAGNIGAYEASLLDTPMADPEQPLEILRTIHSFDPCLACSTHVMSPEGEPLSDVKVR
;
A
#
# COMPACT_ATOMS: atom_id res chain seq x y z
N SER A 1 -5.33 24.92 14.21
CA SER A 1 -6.15 24.21 13.21
C SER A 1 -5.20 23.40 12.35
N THR A 2 -5.41 22.09 12.21
CA THR A 2 -4.59 21.21 11.36
C THR A 2 -4.91 21.37 9.86
N ALA A 3 -5.96 22.13 9.53
CA ALA A 3 -6.36 22.40 8.15
C ALA A 3 -5.94 23.82 7.72
N ASN A 4 -5.23 23.91 6.58
CA ASN A 4 -5.02 25.15 5.83
C ASN A 4 -6.20 25.33 4.86
N THR A 5 -6.90 26.47 4.93
CA THR A 5 -8.07 26.80 4.10
C THR A 5 -7.80 27.85 3.03
N GLU A 6 -6.53 28.27 2.81
CA GLU A 6 -6.16 29.30 1.82
C GLU A 6 -6.60 28.94 0.39
N LEU A 7 -6.51 27.66 0.04
CA LEU A 7 -6.87 27.13 -1.28
C LEU A 7 -8.12 26.25 -1.20
N TRP A 8 -9.16 26.70 -0.48
CA TRP A 8 -10.41 25.94 -0.35
C TRP A 8 -11.18 25.82 -1.68
N GLU A 9 -11.33 26.93 -2.40
CA GLU A 9 -12.14 26.99 -3.63
C GLU A 9 -11.32 26.56 -4.86
N PRO A 10 -11.79 25.63 -5.73
CA PRO A 10 -11.01 25.14 -6.87
C PRO A 10 -10.49 26.22 -7.83
N LYS A 11 -11.23 27.34 -7.96
CA LYS A 11 -10.82 28.50 -8.75
C LYS A 11 -9.53 29.18 -8.27
N THR A 12 -9.09 28.89 -7.05
CA THR A 12 -7.87 29.44 -6.44
C THR A 12 -6.65 28.55 -6.69
N TRP A 13 -6.85 27.34 -7.21
CA TRP A 13 -5.77 26.38 -7.41
C TRP A 13 -4.93 26.73 -8.64
N PRO A 14 -3.63 26.40 -8.66
CA PRO A 14 -2.85 26.38 -9.89
C PRO A 14 -3.48 25.41 -10.91
N LYS A 15 -3.36 25.75 -12.20
CA LYS A 15 -3.91 24.91 -13.28
C LYS A 15 -3.24 23.53 -13.40
N ASP A 16 -1.99 23.42 -12.99
CA ASP A 16 -1.22 22.17 -12.94
C ASP A 16 -0.39 22.17 -11.65
N VAL A 17 -0.65 21.20 -10.77
CA VAL A 17 0.03 21.11 -9.46
C VAL A 17 0.18 19.66 -9.01
N LYS A 18 1.31 19.36 -8.37
CA LYS A 18 1.60 18.06 -7.75
C LYS A 18 1.76 18.21 -6.24
N GLY A 19 1.24 17.26 -5.49
CA GLY A 19 1.29 17.24 -4.03
C GLY A 19 1.64 15.86 -3.49
N VAL A 20 2.24 15.85 -2.30
CA VAL A 20 2.52 14.62 -1.54
C VAL A 20 2.00 14.81 -0.12
N GLY A 21 1.16 13.88 0.33
CA GLY A 21 0.78 13.75 1.75
C GLY A 21 1.43 12.49 2.31
N PHE A 22 2.16 12.62 3.41
CA PHE A 22 2.79 11.48 4.06
C PHE A 22 2.50 11.48 5.56
N THR A 23 2.44 10.29 6.15
CA THR A 23 2.25 10.10 7.59
C THR A 23 2.79 8.74 8.02
N GLU A 24 3.02 8.58 9.32
CA GLU A 24 3.22 7.27 9.94
C GLU A 24 1.86 6.70 10.33
N ALA A 25 1.40 5.68 9.59
CA ALA A 25 0.23 4.90 9.94
C ALA A 25 0.63 3.81 10.95
N PRO A 26 -0.32 3.13 11.62
CA PRO A 26 0.02 2.08 12.60
C PRO A 26 0.90 0.95 12.08
N ARG A 27 0.87 0.72 10.75
CA ARG A 27 1.61 -0.34 10.05
C ARG A 27 2.92 0.15 9.40
N GLY A 28 3.25 1.44 9.53
CA GLY A 28 4.45 2.08 8.97
C GLY A 28 4.16 3.28 8.06
N ALA A 29 5.10 3.56 7.15
CA ALA A 29 5.07 4.73 6.28
C ALA A 29 3.95 4.67 5.22
N LEU A 30 3.11 5.70 5.19
CA LEU A 30 2.04 5.91 4.21
C LEU A 30 2.32 7.19 3.41
N GLY A 31 2.24 7.09 2.08
CA GLY A 31 2.34 8.23 1.17
C GLY A 31 1.22 8.23 0.14
N HIS A 32 0.64 9.41 -0.09
CA HIS A 32 -0.31 9.68 -1.17
C HIS A 32 0.30 10.75 -2.08
N TRP A 33 0.39 10.46 -3.38
CA TRP A 33 0.85 11.37 -4.42
C TRP A 33 -0.33 11.75 -5.30
N VAL A 34 -0.53 13.04 -5.51
CA VAL A 34 -1.62 13.57 -6.34
C VAL A 34 -1.07 14.52 -7.41
N HIS A 35 -1.61 14.42 -8.61
CA HIS A 35 -1.42 15.38 -9.70
C HIS A 35 -2.79 15.92 -10.08
N ILE A 36 -2.96 17.24 -9.98
CA ILE A 36 -4.21 17.95 -10.30
C ILE A 36 -3.96 18.81 -11.53
N VAL A 37 -4.80 18.66 -12.56
CA VAL A 37 -4.80 19.47 -13.78
C VAL A 37 -6.22 19.99 -14.03
N ASP A 38 -6.35 21.28 -14.30
CA ASP A 38 -7.62 21.96 -14.57
C ASP A 38 -8.73 21.60 -13.57
N THR A 39 -8.39 21.64 -12.27
CA THR A 39 -9.27 21.32 -11.12
C THR A 39 -9.74 19.87 -11.02
N ARG A 40 -9.16 18.97 -11.81
CA ARG A 40 -9.42 17.52 -11.78
C ARG A 40 -8.18 16.75 -11.37
N ILE A 41 -8.37 15.60 -10.72
CA ILE A 41 -7.27 14.69 -10.41
C ILE A 41 -6.91 13.96 -11.69
N GLU A 42 -5.73 14.26 -12.24
CA GLU A 42 -5.15 13.58 -13.40
C GLU A 42 -4.54 12.25 -12.99
N ASN A 43 -3.89 12.20 -11.81
CA ASN A 43 -3.32 10.98 -11.26
C ASN A 43 -3.36 10.99 -9.74
N TYR A 44 -3.64 9.83 -9.15
CA TYR A 44 -3.58 9.59 -7.71
C TYR A 44 -2.91 8.24 -7.45
N GLN A 45 -1.83 8.25 -6.67
CA GLN A 45 -1.07 7.04 -6.34
C GLN A 45 -0.88 6.96 -4.83
N ALA A 46 -1.14 5.79 -4.26
CA ALA A 46 -0.92 5.53 -2.85
C ALA A 46 0.15 4.44 -2.69
N VAL A 47 1.17 4.72 -1.89
CA VAL A 47 2.13 3.71 -1.44
C VAL A 47 1.92 3.53 0.05
N VAL A 48 1.44 2.34 0.41
CA VAL A 48 0.84 2.05 1.72
C VAL A 48 1.80 1.14 2.50
N PRO A 49 1.77 1.12 3.85
CA PRO A 49 2.81 0.41 4.62
C PRO A 49 2.94 -1.08 4.26
N THR A 50 1.81 -1.76 4.06
CA THR A 50 1.78 -3.18 3.68
C THR A 50 2.29 -3.41 2.25
N THR A 51 2.24 -2.40 1.35
CA THR A 51 2.89 -2.47 0.03
C THR A 51 4.41 -2.65 0.16
N TRP A 52 5.03 -2.00 1.15
CA TRP A 52 6.46 -2.18 1.43
C TRP A 52 6.75 -3.57 2.01
N ASN A 53 5.95 -4.02 2.97
CA ASN A 53 6.24 -5.26 3.69
C ASN A 53 5.92 -6.52 2.88
N ALA A 54 4.81 -6.50 2.15
CA ALA A 54 4.30 -7.62 1.35
C ALA A 54 4.64 -7.48 -0.15
N GLY A 55 5.51 -6.54 -0.50
CA GLY A 55 5.95 -6.35 -1.87
C GLY A 55 6.60 -7.62 -2.43
N PRO A 56 6.26 -8.04 -3.66
CA PRO A 56 6.91 -9.17 -4.30
C PRO A 56 8.35 -8.81 -4.65
N ARG A 57 9.09 -9.79 -5.18
CA ARG A 57 10.45 -9.56 -5.65
C ARG A 57 10.54 -8.45 -6.67
N ASP A 58 11.57 -7.64 -6.55
CA ASP A 58 11.88 -6.63 -7.54
C ASP A 58 12.52 -7.23 -8.80
N VAL A 59 12.82 -6.38 -9.79
CA VAL A 59 13.44 -6.79 -11.05
C VAL A 59 14.84 -7.38 -10.90
N ALA A 60 15.53 -7.11 -9.78
CA ALA A 60 16.83 -7.68 -9.45
C ALA A 60 16.69 -9.00 -8.66
N GLY A 61 15.47 -9.38 -8.29
CA GLY A 61 15.18 -10.58 -7.51
C GLY A 61 15.31 -10.39 -6.00
N ASN A 62 15.42 -9.15 -5.50
CA ASN A 62 15.49 -8.88 -4.07
C ASN A 62 14.14 -9.22 -3.43
N ILE A 63 14.18 -9.87 -2.27
CA ILE A 63 13.00 -10.31 -1.54
C ILE A 63 12.48 -9.22 -0.59
N GLY A 64 11.16 -9.13 -0.43
CA GLY A 64 10.50 -8.18 0.47
C GLY A 64 10.60 -8.58 1.95
N ALA A 65 10.09 -7.72 2.85
CA ALA A 65 10.20 -7.95 4.29
C ALA A 65 9.53 -9.26 4.75
N TYR A 66 8.35 -9.58 4.20
CA TYR A 66 7.66 -10.84 4.51
C TYR A 66 8.46 -12.06 4.07
N GLU A 67 8.89 -12.10 2.80
CA GLU A 67 9.71 -13.18 2.26
C GLU A 67 10.99 -13.35 3.08
N ALA A 68 11.68 -12.25 3.39
CA ALA A 68 12.90 -12.28 4.20
C ALA A 68 12.67 -12.78 5.63
N SER A 69 11.57 -12.37 6.27
CA SER A 69 11.25 -12.78 7.64
C SER A 69 10.91 -14.25 7.79
N LEU A 70 10.48 -14.90 6.70
CA LEU A 70 10.14 -16.32 6.68
C LEU A 70 11.32 -17.23 6.35
N LEU A 71 12.44 -16.68 5.85
CA LEU A 71 13.64 -17.48 5.56
C LEU A 71 14.11 -18.20 6.81
N ASP A 72 14.42 -19.49 6.64
CA ASP A 72 14.94 -20.38 7.68
C ASP A 72 14.03 -20.50 8.93
N THR A 73 12.73 -20.17 8.81
CA THR A 73 11.78 -20.37 9.91
C THR A 73 11.60 -21.87 10.19
N PRO A 74 11.93 -22.36 11.39
CA PRO A 74 11.72 -23.76 11.73
C PRO A 74 10.22 -24.05 11.80
N MET A 75 9.81 -25.20 11.25
CA MET A 75 8.43 -25.67 11.33
C MET A 75 8.40 -27.02 12.06
N ALA A 76 7.62 -27.09 13.13
CA ALA A 76 7.41 -28.36 13.85
C ALA A 76 6.57 -29.34 13.02
N ASP A 77 5.54 -28.85 12.33
CA ASP A 77 4.67 -29.63 11.45
C ASP A 77 4.34 -28.81 10.18
N PRO A 78 4.80 -29.24 8.99
CA PRO A 78 4.51 -28.54 7.73
C PRO A 78 3.02 -28.41 7.39
N GLU A 79 2.16 -29.31 7.87
CA GLU A 79 0.71 -29.24 7.63
C GLU A 79 0.01 -28.23 8.57
N GLN A 80 0.72 -27.73 9.59
CA GLN A 80 0.22 -26.76 10.55
C GLN A 80 1.15 -25.55 10.61
N PRO A 81 0.97 -24.54 9.73
CA PRO A 81 1.93 -23.44 9.52
C PRO A 81 1.88 -22.37 10.62
N LEU A 82 1.90 -22.77 11.89
CA LEU A 82 1.77 -21.88 13.04
C LEU A 82 2.91 -20.88 13.12
N GLU A 83 4.13 -21.31 12.83
CA GLU A 83 5.33 -20.47 12.85
C GLU A 83 5.29 -19.41 11.74
N ILE A 84 4.81 -19.79 10.55
CA ILE A 84 4.57 -18.84 9.45
C ILE A 84 3.51 -17.81 9.86
N LEU A 85 2.38 -18.26 10.42
CA LEU A 85 1.30 -17.37 10.85
C LEU A 85 1.77 -16.40 11.95
N ARG A 86 2.59 -16.87 12.90
CA ARG A 86 3.17 -16.01 13.96
C ARG A 86 3.99 -14.88 13.36
N THR A 87 4.89 -15.20 12.42
CA THR A 87 5.75 -14.21 11.77
C THR A 87 4.93 -13.23 10.92
N ILE A 88 4.00 -13.71 10.10
CA ILE A 88 3.22 -12.81 9.23
C ILE A 88 2.24 -11.94 10.03
N HIS A 89 1.56 -12.50 11.04
CA HIS A 89 0.64 -11.72 11.86
C HIS A 89 1.34 -10.66 12.72
N SER A 90 2.64 -10.80 13.02
CA SER A 90 3.37 -9.74 13.76
C SER A 90 3.51 -8.43 12.98
N PHE A 91 3.32 -8.46 11.65
CA PHE A 91 3.30 -7.26 10.81
C PHE A 91 1.92 -6.61 10.68
N ASP A 92 0.88 -7.18 11.31
CA ASP A 92 -0.51 -6.71 11.21
C ASP A 92 -0.95 -6.50 9.73
N PRO A 93 -0.97 -7.57 8.90
CA PRO A 93 -1.20 -7.45 7.46
C PRO A 93 -2.60 -6.91 7.16
N CYS A 94 -2.67 -5.76 6.48
CA CYS A 94 -3.90 -5.24 5.89
C CYS A 94 -3.88 -5.43 4.36
N LEU A 95 -4.47 -6.53 3.88
CA LEU A 95 -4.45 -6.86 2.45
C LEU A 95 -5.26 -5.88 1.60
N ALA A 96 -6.41 -5.41 2.10
CA ALA A 96 -7.18 -4.35 1.44
C ALA A 96 -6.37 -3.05 1.28
N CYS A 97 -5.57 -2.70 2.28
CA CYS A 97 -4.67 -1.55 2.24
C CYS A 97 -3.53 -1.74 1.21
N SER A 98 -3.05 -2.97 1.05
CA SER A 98 -1.93 -3.28 0.15
C SER A 98 -2.30 -3.21 -1.34
N THR A 99 -3.50 -3.66 -1.70
CA THR A 99 -3.92 -3.78 -3.11
C THR A 99 -4.78 -2.63 -3.59
N HIS A 100 -5.50 -1.94 -2.70
CA HIS A 100 -6.40 -0.82 -3.06
C HIS A 100 -7.34 -1.14 -4.25
N VAL A 101 -7.67 -2.42 -4.44
CA VAL A 101 -8.59 -2.93 -5.47
C VAL A 101 -10.00 -2.94 -4.87
N MET A 102 -10.86 -2.02 -5.33
CA MET A 102 -12.27 -1.97 -4.94
C MET A 102 -13.14 -1.81 -6.18
N SER A 103 -14.09 -2.74 -6.36
CA SER A 103 -15.18 -2.59 -7.32
C SER A 103 -16.41 -2.04 -6.57
N PRO A 104 -17.12 -1.01 -7.08
CA PRO A 104 -18.33 -0.52 -6.46
C PRO A 104 -19.47 -1.56 -6.47
N GLU A 105 -19.55 -2.39 -7.51
CA GLU A 105 -20.58 -3.41 -7.69
C GLU A 105 -20.13 -4.84 -7.30
N GLY A 106 -18.87 -5.01 -6.89
CA GLY A 106 -18.30 -6.25 -6.39
C GLY A 106 -17.77 -7.21 -7.46
N GLU A 107 -17.60 -6.77 -8.71
CA GLU A 107 -16.99 -7.61 -9.74
C GLU A 107 -15.49 -7.85 -9.51
N PRO A 108 -14.97 -9.01 -9.95
CA PRO A 108 -13.55 -9.28 -9.94
C PRO A 108 -12.79 -8.31 -10.85
N LEU A 109 -11.88 -7.52 -10.26
CA LEU A 109 -11.08 -6.51 -10.98
C LEU A 109 -9.76 -7.06 -11.54
N SER A 110 -9.20 -8.11 -10.95
CA SER A 110 -7.96 -8.74 -11.43
C SER A 110 -7.81 -10.17 -10.91
N ASP A 111 -7.38 -11.09 -11.77
CA ASP A 111 -6.92 -12.43 -11.41
C ASP A 111 -5.40 -12.49 -11.65
N VAL A 112 -4.64 -12.76 -10.59
CA VAL A 112 -3.17 -12.83 -10.66
C VAL A 112 -2.74 -14.24 -10.29
N LYS A 113 -2.25 -14.97 -11.29
CA LYS A 113 -1.68 -16.30 -11.12
C LYS A 113 -0.18 -16.20 -10.89
N VAL A 114 0.24 -16.35 -9.64
CA VAL A 114 1.66 -16.42 -9.28
C VAL A 114 2.17 -17.84 -9.62
N ARG A 115 3.34 -17.90 -10.25
CA ARG A 115 3.94 -19.12 -10.81
C ARG A 115 4.85 -19.82 -9.82
#